data_AF-A0A964ZDK8-F1
#
_entry.id   AF-A0A964ZDK8-F1
#
_cell.length_a   1.000
_cell.length_b   1.000
_cell.length_c   1.000
_cell.angle_alpha   90.00
_cell.angle_beta   90.00
_cell.angle_gamma   90.00
#
_symmetry.space_group_name_H-M   'P 1'
#
loop_
_entity.id
_entity.type
_entity.pdbx_description
1 polymer ?
#
loop_
_entity_poly.entity_id
_entity_poly.type
_entity_poly.pdbx_seq_one_letter_code
_entity_poly.pdbx_strand_id
1 'polypeptide(L)'
;MLQLILPESSMSHQTLNRFALRAVRPALNDLRFKGDADVVTRDEGVAICIGNYELTQVECTSLDHPSLYRAFNAIRVGQARRNIAKK
;
A
#
# COMPACT_ATOMS: atom_id res chain seq x y z
N MET A 1 -19.26 -15.36 64.22
CA MET A 1 -19.64 -14.03 63.72
C MET A 1 -18.98 -13.86 62.37
N LEU A 2 -19.79 -13.59 61.34
CA LEU A 2 -19.55 -13.85 59.91
C LEU A 2 -18.43 -13.02 59.28
N GLN A 3 -17.58 -13.68 58.47
CA GLN A 3 -16.73 -13.05 57.47
C GLN A 3 -17.59 -12.60 56.28
N LEU A 4 -17.56 -11.32 55.93
CA LEU A 4 -18.16 -10.79 54.70
C LEU A 4 -17.06 -10.71 53.63
N ILE A 5 -17.06 -11.72 52.76
CA ILE A 5 -16.29 -11.78 51.52
C ILE A 5 -17.01 -10.87 50.51
N LEU A 6 -16.34 -9.82 50.03
CA LEU A 6 -16.83 -9.00 48.92
C LEU A 6 -16.64 -9.78 47.60
N PRO A 7 -17.60 -9.75 46.67
CA PRO A 7 -17.51 -10.51 45.44
C PRO A 7 -16.46 -9.88 44.51
N GLU A 8 -15.54 -10.72 44.02
CA GLU A 8 -14.65 -10.38 42.91
C GLU A 8 -15.50 -9.96 41.70
N SER A 9 -15.53 -8.67 41.43
CA SER A 9 -16.06 -8.12 40.19
C SER A 9 -15.25 -8.69 39.03
N SER A 10 -15.84 -9.65 38.33
CA SER A 10 -15.35 -10.20 37.07
C SER A 10 -15.35 -9.10 36.01
N MET A 11 -14.28 -8.31 35.98
CA MET A 11 -13.94 -7.49 34.84
C MET A 11 -13.66 -8.44 33.68
N SER A 12 -14.66 -8.62 32.82
CA SER A 12 -14.46 -9.22 31.51
C SER A 12 -13.44 -8.35 30.79
N HIS A 13 -12.18 -8.81 30.77
CA HIS A 13 -11.17 -8.25 29.90
C HIS A 13 -11.64 -8.50 28.47
N GLN A 14 -12.39 -7.55 27.91
CA GLN A 14 -12.60 -7.48 26.48
C GLN A 14 -11.21 -7.31 25.88
N THR A 15 -10.66 -8.40 25.36
CA THR A 15 -9.39 -8.41 24.66
C THR A 15 -9.58 -7.49 23.47
N LEU A 16 -9.14 -6.23 23.60
CA LEU A 16 -9.01 -5.32 22.48
C LEU A 16 -8.15 -6.05 21.45
N ASN A 17 -8.79 -6.55 20.40
CA ASN A 17 -8.13 -7.25 19.33
C ASN A 17 -7.25 -6.18 18.65
N ARG A 18 -5.99 -6.10 19.07
CA ARG A 18 -5.01 -5.15 18.55
C ARG A 18 -4.74 -5.56 17.11
N PHE A 19 -5.56 -5.06 16.19
CA PHE A 19 -5.28 -5.11 14.77
C PHE A 19 -3.98 -4.34 14.56
N ALA A 20 -2.89 -5.08 14.32
CA ALA A 20 -1.64 -4.49 13.92
C ALA A 20 -1.84 -3.89 12.52
N LEU A 21 -2.13 -2.59 12.46
CA LEU A 21 -2.10 -1.83 11.21
C LEU A 21 -0.65 -1.81 10.73
N ARG A 22 -0.30 -2.72 9.82
CA ARG A 22 0.97 -2.66 9.11
C ARG A 22 0.81 -1.69 7.96
N ALA A 23 1.51 -0.55 8.03
CA ALA A 23 1.72 0.30 6.87
C ALA A 23 2.61 -0.48 5.88
N VAL A 24 1.99 -1.07 4.86
CA VAL A 24 2.72 -1.67 3.73
C VAL A 24 2.83 -0.60 2.66
N ARG A 25 4.06 -0.23 2.28
CA ARG A 25 4.28 0.68 1.16
C ARG A 25 3.67 0.02 -0.09
N PRO A 26 2.79 0.71 -0.83
CA PRO A 26 2.17 0.14 -2.01
C PRO A 26 3.26 -0.31 -2.99
N ALA A 27 3.24 -1.57 -3.39
CA ALA A 27 4.18 -2.07 -4.37
C ALA A 27 3.63 -1.79 -5.79
N LEU A 28 4.52 -1.50 -6.75
CA LEU A 28 4.15 -1.24 -8.15
C LEU A 28 3.32 -2.38 -8.76
N ASN A 29 3.51 -3.60 -8.27
CA ASN A 29 2.82 -4.81 -8.69
C ASN A 29 1.53 -5.11 -7.91
N ASP A 30 1.21 -4.31 -6.88
CA ASP A 30 0.04 -4.52 -6.04
C ASP A 30 -1.19 -3.89 -6.69
N LEU A 31 -1.94 -4.73 -7.41
CA LEU A 31 -3.17 -4.33 -8.10
C LEU A 31 -4.35 -4.02 -7.16
N ARG A 32 -4.18 -4.18 -5.84
CA ARG A 32 -5.17 -3.71 -4.86
C ARG A 32 -5.22 -2.20 -4.83
N PHE A 33 -4.12 -1.52 -5.15
CA PHE A 33 -4.11 -0.07 -5.31
C PHE A 33 -4.75 0.31 -6.64
N LYS A 34 -6.00 0.77 -6.53
CA LYS A 34 -6.81 1.31 -7.61
C LYS A 34 -6.46 2.79 -7.77
N GLY A 35 -6.02 3.15 -8.97
CA GLY A 35 -5.63 4.49 -9.34
C GLY A 35 -4.90 4.44 -10.67
N ASP A 36 -4.95 5.55 -11.38
CA ASP A 36 -4.29 5.66 -12.68
C ASP A 36 -2.78 5.65 -12.46
N ALA A 37 -2.12 4.77 -13.19
CA ALA A 37 -0.69 4.63 -13.16
C ALA A 37 -0.09 5.79 -13.92
N ASP A 38 0.69 6.62 -13.23
CA ASP A 38 1.25 7.81 -13.84
C ASP A 38 2.73 7.98 -13.50
N VAL A 39 3.41 8.72 -14.36
CA VAL A 39 4.81 9.08 -14.24
C VAL A 39 4.89 10.58 -14.42
N VAL A 40 5.35 11.29 -13.40
CA VAL A 40 5.31 12.75 -13.34
C VAL A 40 6.74 13.28 -13.30
N THR A 41 7.09 14.18 -14.24
CA THR A 41 8.39 14.85 -14.22
C THR A 41 8.44 15.88 -13.08
N ARG A 42 9.56 15.91 -12.37
CA ARG A 42 9.90 16.84 -11.28
C ARG A 42 11.27 17.46 -11.57
N ASP A 43 11.62 18.50 -10.83
CA ASP A 43 12.91 19.19 -11.00
C ASP A 43 14.12 18.27 -10.78
N GLU A 44 13.98 17.30 -9.86
CA GLU A 44 15.04 16.35 -9.47
C GLU A 44 14.83 14.95 -10.08
N GLY A 45 14.02 14.83 -11.13
CA GLY A 45 13.83 13.58 -11.86
C GLY A 45 12.38 13.22 -12.07
N VAL A 46 11.99 11.99 -11.78
CA VAL A 46 10.67 11.48 -12.13
C VAL A 46 10.04 10.76 -10.95
N ALA A 47 8.80 11.14 -10.64
CA ALA A 47 7.96 10.49 -9.64
C ALA A 47 7.06 9.44 -10.28
N ILE A 48 6.98 8.26 -9.68
CA ILE A 48 6.07 7.19 -10.09
C ILE A 48 4.87 7.20 -9.15
N CYS A 49 3.68 7.36 -9.71
CA CYS A 49 2.45 7.62 -8.97
C CYS A 49 1.36 6.56 -9.26
N ILE A 50 0.48 6.37 -8.29
CA ILE A 50 -0.83 5.74 -8.47
C ILE A 50 -1.88 6.75 -8.01
N GLY A 51 -2.58 7.36 -8.97
CA GLY A 51 -3.40 8.53 -8.70
C GLY A 51 -2.57 9.64 -8.05
N ASN A 52 -3.03 10.12 -6.89
CA ASN A 52 -2.33 11.18 -6.14
C ASN A 52 -1.25 10.65 -5.19
N TYR A 53 -1.01 9.34 -5.16
CA TYR A 53 -0.05 8.73 -4.25
C TYR A 53 1.29 8.48 -4.96
N GLU A 54 2.35 9.12 -4.47
CA GLU A 54 3.71 8.89 -4.95
C GLU A 54 4.29 7.62 -4.31
N LEU A 55 4.71 6.67 -5.16
CA LEU A 55 5.33 5.42 -4.74
C LEU A 55 6.81 5.59 -4.48
N THR A 56 7.49 6.24 -5.41
CA THR A 56 8.93 6.48 -5.38
C THR A 56 9.31 7.57 -6.36
N GLN A 57 10.46 8.17 -6.12
CA GLN A 57 11.17 9.04 -7.04
C GLN A 57 12.36 8.30 -7.63
N VAL A 58 12.66 8.58 -8.89
CA VAL A 58 13.81 8.06 -9.63
C VAL A 58 14.59 9.25 -10.16
N GLU A 59 15.86 9.35 -9.76
CA GLU A 59 16.78 10.30 -10.36
C GLU A 59 17.04 9.90 -11.81
N CYS A 60 16.56 10.73 -12.73
CA CYS A 60 16.71 10.53 -14.16
C CYS A 60 16.47 11.85 -14.89
N THR A 61 16.78 11.87 -16.18
CA THR A 61 16.53 13.06 -16.99
C THR A 61 15.08 13.06 -17.48
N SER A 62 14.57 14.23 -17.87
CA SER A 62 13.25 14.33 -18.51
C SER A 62 13.16 13.54 -19.82
N LEU A 63 14.30 13.22 -20.46
CA LEU A 63 14.36 12.39 -21.66
C LEU A 63 14.05 10.91 -21.37
N ASP A 64 14.23 10.46 -20.13
CA ASP A 64 13.95 9.09 -19.70
C ASP A 64 12.46 8.85 -19.42
N HIS A 65 11.68 9.93 -19.28
CA HIS A 65 10.26 9.89 -18.90
C HIS A 65 9.41 8.98 -19.82
N PRO A 66 9.47 9.07 -21.17
CA PRO A 66 8.67 8.21 -22.03
C PRO A 66 9.01 6.73 -21.88
N SER A 67 10.30 6.42 -21.66
CA SER A 67 10.78 5.05 -21.45
C SER A 67 10.29 4.49 -20.11
N LEU A 68 10.38 5.29 -19.04
CA LEU A 68 9.88 4.93 -17.71
C LEU A 68 8.36 4.72 -17.71
N TYR A 69 7.61 5.61 -18.36
CA TYR A 69 6.17 5.48 -18.50
C TYR A 69 5.76 4.19 -19.20
N ARG A 70 6.44 3.84 -20.31
CA ARG A 70 6.20 2.58 -21.03
C ARG A 70 6.53 1.36 -20.18
N ALA A 71 7.68 1.37 -19.51
CA ALA A 71 8.10 0.27 -18.65
C ALA A 71 7.11 0.05 -17.49
N PHE A 72 6.70 1.14 -16.84
CA PHE A 72 5.75 1.07 -15.73
C PHE A 72 4.39 0.51 -16.17
N ASN A 73 3.87 0.99 -17.31
CA ASN A 73 2.62 0.46 -17.87
C ASN A 73 2.72 -1.02 -18.27
N ALA A 74 3.83 -1.43 -18.88
CA ALA A 74 4.06 -2.83 -19.24
C ALA A 74 4.05 -3.75 -18.00
N ILE A 75 4.69 -3.32 -16.90
CA ILE A 75 4.67 -4.05 -15.63
C ILE A 75 3.24 -4.21 -15.12
N ARG A 76 2.45 -3.13 -15.09
CA ARG A 76 1.07 -3.19 -14.59
C ARG A 76 0.16 -4.05 -15.43
N VAL A 77 0.20 -3.92 -16.76
CA VAL A 77 -0.56 -4.78 -17.67
C VAL A 77 -0.14 -6.24 -17.50
N GLY A 78 1.16 -6.51 -17.39
CA GLY A 78 1.67 -7.86 -17.13
C GLY A 78 1.14 -8.46 -15.81
N GLN A 79 1.09 -7.67 -14.74
CA GLN A 79 0.51 -8.12 -13.47
C GLN A 79 -0.99 -8.36 -13.56
N ALA A 80 -1.73 -7.48 -14.25
CA ALA A 80 -3.17 -7.65 -14.46
C ALA A 80 -3.47 -8.97 -15.16
N ARG A 81 -2.75 -9.29 -16.24
CA ARG A 81 -2.87 -10.55 -16.96
C ARG A 81 -2.57 -11.77 -16.07
N ARG A 82 -1.49 -11.72 -15.29
CA ARG A 82 -1.15 -12.81 -14.36
C ARG A 82 -2.21 -13.04 -13.29
N ASN A 83 -2.84 -11.99 -12.78
CA ASN A 83 -3.88 -12.12 -11.77
C ASN A 83 -5.20 -12.65 -12.35
N ILE A 84 -5.52 -12.36 -13.61
CA ILE A 84 -6.65 -12.97 -14.31
C ILE A 84 -6.41 -14.46 -14.51
N ALA A 85 -5.22 -14.85 -14.98
CA ALA A 85 -4.88 -16.27 -15.23
C ALA A 85 -4.84 -17.15 -13.96
N LYS A 86 -4.80 -16.54 -12.77
CA LYS A 86 -4.81 -17.24 -11.47
C LYS A 86 -6.22 -17.40 -10.89
N LYS A 87 -7.24 -16.78 -11.49
CA LYS A 87 -8.65 -16.90 -11.09
C LYS A 87 -9.34 -17.96 -11.94
#